data_AF-A0AA41N188-F1
#
_entry.id   AF-A0AA41N188-F1
#
_cell.length_a   1.000
_cell.length_b   1.000
_cell.length_c   1.000
_cell.angle_alpha   90.00
_cell.angle_beta   90.00
_cell.angle_gamma   90.00
#
_symmetry.space_group_name_H-M   'P 1'
#
loop_
_entity.id
_entity.type
_entity.pdbx_description
1 polymer ?
#
loop_
_entity_poly.entity_id
_entity_poly.type
_entity_poly.pdbx_seq_one_letter_code
_entity_poly.pdbx_strand_id
1 'polypeptide(L)'
;MDHPSMRILSSCCKMSDILAEGITNVEDINKLPLSPGKGGLHHLLKEIHFAFLTYEAQVFSLDVPHSTSNLYCPFWAGERTWQLEALAQQIAMQCATLQEYPAIRYHKGPEDTARLAHAVLAKLNAFKADTPNLGKGPEKTHSQLLIVDQAADPVFPLLHELTFQAMAYDLLDVEQDTYRYETTGLSEAREKAVLLDEDEDLWVELQHMYITDVSKRVTELLKMFCESKNLTTDKANIKDLSDILKKMLQYQMELSKYPTHLHLADDCMKHFKGYVEKLCSVEQDLAMGSDAEGEKIKDDIKLIPVLLDATVPPYDKILVLLLYILLRNSMSEENLAKLIQHANVQAYSSLIWNLEQLVDTVTNPGGSGISIRLEQRE
;
A
#
# COMPACT_ATOMS: atom_id res chain seq x y z
N MET A 1 -5.16 22.77 13.35
CA MET A 1 -5.40 21.31 13.27
C MET A 1 -4.17 20.59 13.78
N ASP A 2 -4.30 19.41 14.35
CA ASP A 2 -3.15 18.55 14.66
C ASP A 2 -2.74 17.74 13.42
N HIS A 3 -1.62 17.01 13.50
CA HIS A 3 -1.07 16.26 12.37
C HIS A 3 -2.03 15.19 11.82
N PRO A 4 -2.67 14.32 12.64
CA PRO A 4 -3.61 13.33 12.13
C PRO A 4 -4.82 13.96 11.43
N SER A 5 -5.40 15.01 12.02
CA SER A 5 -6.55 15.68 11.40
C SER A 5 -6.18 16.33 10.08
N MET A 6 -4.97 16.89 9.95
CA MET A 6 -4.49 17.46 8.69
C MET A 6 -4.39 16.40 7.58
N ARG A 7 -3.90 15.20 7.90
CA ARG A 7 -3.84 14.09 6.93
C ARG A 7 -5.22 13.57 6.54
N ILE A 8 -6.13 13.47 7.50
CA ILE A 8 -7.54 13.13 7.24
C ILE A 8 -8.14 14.12 6.24
N LEU A 9 -8.01 15.42 6.52
CA LEU A 9 -8.55 16.46 5.65
C LEU A 9 -7.89 16.44 4.26
N SER A 10 -6.58 16.27 4.18
CA SER A 10 -5.88 16.21 2.88
C SER A 10 -6.24 14.97 2.06
N SER A 11 -6.67 13.88 2.69
CA SER A 11 -7.09 12.65 1.99
C SER A 11 -8.46 12.75 1.31
N CYS A 12 -9.25 13.79 1.61
CA CYS A 12 -10.61 13.92 1.06
C CYS A 12 -11.01 15.33 0.61
N CYS A 13 -10.15 16.33 0.78
CA CYS A 13 -10.43 17.72 0.41
C CYS A 13 -9.19 18.41 -0.18
N LYS A 14 -9.39 19.15 -1.27
CA LYS A 14 -8.36 20.04 -1.81
C LYS A 14 -8.35 21.37 -1.06
N MET A 15 -7.21 22.05 -1.07
CA MET A 15 -7.13 23.41 -0.54
C MET A 15 -8.10 24.36 -1.26
N SER A 16 -8.37 24.15 -2.55
CA SER A 16 -9.38 24.91 -3.30
C SER A 16 -10.78 24.79 -2.70
N ASP A 17 -11.15 23.60 -2.24
CA ASP A 17 -12.49 23.31 -1.71
C ASP A 17 -12.66 24.00 -0.36
N ILE A 18 -11.63 23.91 0.47
CA ILE A 18 -11.55 24.54 1.80
C ILE A 18 -11.61 26.07 1.68
N LEU A 19 -10.86 26.65 0.73
CA LEU A 19 -10.84 28.08 0.45
C LEU A 19 -12.20 28.59 -0.07
N ALA A 20 -12.89 27.79 -0.89
CA ALA A 20 -14.21 28.14 -1.43
C ALA A 20 -15.28 28.28 -0.32
N GLU A 21 -15.15 27.52 0.77
CA GLU A 21 -16.01 27.59 1.95
C GLU A 21 -15.62 28.71 2.94
N GLY A 22 -14.69 29.60 2.57
CA GLY A 22 -14.35 30.81 3.32
C GLY A 22 -13.30 30.62 4.42
N ILE A 23 -12.65 29.46 4.49
CA ILE A 23 -11.48 29.24 5.35
C ILE A 23 -10.26 29.87 4.67
N THR A 24 -9.58 30.81 5.32
CA THR A 24 -8.47 31.55 4.71
C THR A 24 -7.08 31.07 5.12
N ASN A 25 -6.99 30.28 6.20
CA ASN A 25 -5.72 29.81 6.76
C ASN A 25 -5.92 28.47 7.49
N VAL A 26 -4.94 27.58 7.37
CA VAL A 26 -4.90 26.27 8.05
C VAL A 26 -3.57 26.18 8.80
N GLU A 27 -3.63 26.14 10.12
CA GLU A 27 -2.45 26.19 11.00
C GLU A 27 -2.29 24.90 11.81
N ASP A 28 -1.04 24.51 12.07
CA ASP A 28 -0.71 23.39 12.97
C ASP A 28 -0.80 23.85 14.43
N ILE A 29 -1.70 23.23 15.20
CA ILE A 29 -1.93 23.59 16.61
C ILE A 29 -0.68 23.42 17.47
N ASN A 30 0.19 22.47 17.13
CA ASN A 30 1.40 22.18 17.89
C ASN A 30 2.52 23.20 17.62
N LYS A 31 2.41 24.01 16.57
CA LYS A 31 3.36 25.08 16.22
C LYS A 31 2.94 26.44 16.74
N LEU A 32 1.73 26.55 17.30
CA LEU A 32 1.24 27.82 17.83
C LEU A 32 1.90 28.12 19.18
N PRO A 33 2.39 29.35 19.41
CA PRO A 33 2.92 29.73 20.70
C PRO A 33 1.81 29.69 21.75
N LEU A 34 2.09 29.11 22.93
CA LEU A 34 1.30 29.17 24.16
C LEU A 34 1.23 30.61 24.71
N SER A 35 0.79 31.53 23.87
CA SER A 35 0.37 32.85 24.27
C SER A 35 -1.07 32.76 24.75
N PRO A 36 -1.53 33.62 25.68
CA PRO A 36 -2.94 33.77 25.97
C PRO A 36 -3.59 34.40 24.74
N GLY A 37 -3.79 33.59 23.70
CA GLY A 37 -4.57 33.95 22.53
C GLY A 37 -5.93 34.39 23.01
N LYS A 38 -6.49 35.39 22.35
CA LYS A 38 -7.87 35.83 22.54
C LYS A 38 -8.74 34.57 22.57
N GLY A 39 -9.15 34.15 23.77
CA GLY A 39 -10.02 33.00 23.97
C GLY A 39 -11.35 33.33 23.32
N GLY A 40 -11.46 33.02 22.03
CA GLY A 40 -12.73 32.98 21.35
C GLY A 40 -13.59 32.02 22.16
N LEU A 41 -14.75 32.51 22.61
CA LEU A 41 -15.79 31.69 23.20
C LEU A 41 -15.95 30.45 22.30
N HIS A 42 -15.89 29.25 22.89
CA HIS A 42 -16.23 28.02 22.16
C HIS A 42 -17.70 28.09 21.76
N HIS A 43 -17.98 28.63 20.58
CA HIS A 43 -19.35 28.77 20.06
C HIS A 43 -19.95 27.42 19.64
N LEU A 44 -19.11 26.42 19.41
CA LEU A 44 -19.50 25.08 18.97
C LEU A 44 -18.51 24.04 19.49
N LEU A 45 -19.03 23.03 20.20
CA LEU A 45 -18.30 21.80 20.54
C LEU A 45 -19.11 20.64 19.98
N LYS A 46 -18.56 19.98 18.97
CA LYS A 46 -19.14 18.80 18.34
C LYS A 46 -18.04 17.78 18.12
N GLU A 47 -18.40 16.51 18.28
CA GLU A 47 -17.55 15.39 17.91
C GLU A 47 -17.89 14.98 16.48
N ILE A 48 -16.86 14.88 15.64
CA ILE A 48 -16.97 14.31 14.30
C ILE A 48 -16.34 12.92 14.40
N HIS A 49 -17.16 11.89 14.24
CA HIS A 49 -16.72 10.49 14.32
C HIS A 49 -16.00 10.05 13.04
N PHE A 50 -14.89 10.70 12.72
CA PHE A 50 -14.09 10.46 11.52
C PHE A 50 -12.60 10.48 11.89
N ALA A 51 -11.99 9.29 11.93
CA ALA A 51 -10.61 9.09 12.39
C ALA A 51 -9.89 8.02 11.55
N PHE A 52 -9.95 8.15 10.23
CA PHE A 52 -9.27 7.30 9.27
C PHE A 52 -9.02 8.11 7.98
N LEU A 53 -8.05 7.69 7.17
CA LEU A 53 -7.76 8.26 5.86
C LEU A 53 -8.59 7.55 4.79
N THR A 54 -9.20 8.30 3.89
CA THR A 54 -9.78 7.76 2.65
C THR A 54 -8.68 7.78 1.59
N TYR A 55 -7.91 6.70 1.51
CA TYR A 55 -6.71 6.65 0.68
C TYR A 55 -7.06 6.52 -0.80
N GLU A 56 -8.03 5.65 -1.10
CA GLU A 56 -8.62 5.46 -2.43
C GLU A 56 -10.13 5.24 -2.26
N ALA A 57 -10.87 5.21 -3.36
CA ALA A 57 -12.31 5.03 -3.37
C ALA A 57 -12.76 3.75 -2.63
N GLN A 58 -11.89 2.73 -2.57
CA GLN A 58 -12.14 1.46 -1.91
C GLN A 58 -11.08 1.08 -0.86
N VAL A 59 -10.11 1.96 -0.57
CA VAL A 59 -9.05 1.72 0.40
C VAL A 59 -9.08 2.80 1.48
N PHE A 60 -9.07 2.38 2.74
CA PHE A 60 -8.92 3.29 3.88
C PHE A 60 -7.73 2.86 4.73
N SER A 61 -7.09 3.84 5.37
CA SER A 61 -5.98 3.61 6.30
C SER A 61 -6.33 4.17 7.68
N LEU A 62 -5.94 3.45 8.72
CA LEU A 62 -6.05 3.92 10.12
C LEU A 62 -4.90 4.86 10.51
N ASP A 63 -3.90 5.01 9.63
CA ASP A 63 -2.71 5.83 9.83
C ASP A 63 -1.98 5.58 11.15
N VAL A 64 -1.80 4.31 11.50
CA VAL A 64 -1.10 3.87 12.72
C VAL A 64 0.20 3.14 12.32
N PRO A 65 1.23 3.82 11.81
CA PRO A 65 2.42 3.18 11.23
C PRO A 65 3.19 2.29 12.22
N HIS A 66 3.11 2.58 13.53
CA HIS A 66 3.75 1.77 14.57
C HIS A 66 2.92 0.54 14.97
N SER A 67 1.72 0.36 14.41
CA SER A 67 0.80 -0.67 14.87
C SER A 67 1.36 -2.07 14.71
N THR A 68 2.01 -2.33 13.58
CA THR A 68 2.63 -3.62 13.27
C THR A 68 3.69 -3.96 14.29
N SER A 69 4.60 -3.02 14.59
CA SER A 69 5.64 -3.26 15.61
C SER A 69 5.03 -3.55 16.98
N ASN A 70 4.05 -2.76 17.41
CA ASN A 70 3.46 -2.93 18.74
C ASN A 70 2.65 -4.22 18.89
N LEU A 71 1.99 -4.68 17.82
CA LEU A 71 1.20 -5.91 17.84
C LEU A 71 2.08 -7.16 17.85
N TYR A 72 3.14 -7.20 17.04
CA TYR A 72 3.97 -8.41 16.88
C TYR A 72 5.18 -8.45 17.80
N CYS A 73 5.69 -7.31 18.26
CA CYS A 73 6.84 -7.27 19.14
C CYS A 73 6.48 -7.75 20.57
N PRO A 74 7.24 -8.69 21.16
CA PRO A 74 7.00 -9.15 22.53
C PRO A 74 7.15 -8.05 23.59
N PHE A 75 8.03 -7.07 23.35
CA PHE A 75 8.29 -5.99 24.31
C PHE A 75 7.08 -5.06 24.52
N TRP A 76 6.15 -5.01 23.56
CA TRP A 76 4.96 -4.15 23.59
C TRP A 76 3.68 -4.90 23.98
N ALA A 77 3.78 -6.13 24.47
CA ALA A 77 2.62 -6.96 24.82
C ALA A 77 1.63 -6.29 25.79
N GLY A 78 2.12 -5.44 26.70
CA GLY A 78 1.30 -4.69 27.65
C GLY A 78 0.41 -3.61 27.01
N GLU A 79 0.80 -3.06 25.86
CA GLU A 79 0.06 -1.99 25.19
C GLU A 79 -0.95 -2.50 24.15
N ARG A 80 -0.86 -3.78 23.75
CA ARG A 80 -1.71 -4.37 22.71
C ARG A 80 -3.20 -4.17 22.97
N THR A 81 -3.65 -4.34 24.21
CA THR A 81 -5.07 -4.17 24.56
C THR A 81 -5.58 -2.77 24.22
N TRP A 82 -4.85 -1.74 24.65
CA TRP A 82 -5.21 -0.35 24.39
C TRP A 82 -5.20 -0.05 22.89
N GLN A 83 -4.19 -0.57 22.18
CA GLN A 83 -4.09 -0.38 20.75
C GLN A 83 -5.22 -1.07 19.98
N LEU A 84 -5.60 -2.30 20.34
CA LEU A 84 -6.73 -3.00 19.74
C LEU A 84 -8.05 -2.23 19.96
N GLU A 85 -8.23 -1.62 21.14
CA GLU A 85 -9.38 -0.75 21.41
C GLU A 85 -9.38 0.53 20.56
N ALA A 86 -8.21 1.14 20.34
CA ALA A 86 -8.06 2.32 19.49
C ALA A 86 -8.35 1.98 18.02
N LEU A 87 -7.79 0.88 17.50
CA LEU A 87 -8.06 0.38 16.15
C LEU A 87 -9.55 0.05 15.98
N ALA A 88 -10.16 -0.62 16.97
CA ALA A 88 -11.58 -0.95 16.94
C ALA A 88 -12.48 0.29 16.85
N GLN A 89 -12.12 1.36 17.55
CA GLN A 89 -12.85 2.62 17.48
C GLN A 89 -12.82 3.20 16.07
N GLN A 90 -11.65 3.27 15.43
CA GLN A 90 -11.53 3.84 14.08
C GLN A 90 -12.22 2.98 13.01
N ILE A 91 -12.11 1.65 13.09
CA ILE A 91 -12.83 0.73 12.21
C ILE A 91 -14.35 0.90 12.35
N ALA A 92 -14.85 1.04 13.58
CA ALA A 92 -16.27 1.29 13.82
C ALA A 92 -16.71 2.67 13.30
N MET A 93 -15.86 3.70 13.40
CA MET A 93 -16.12 5.01 12.78
C MET A 93 -16.26 4.90 11.26
N GLN A 94 -15.41 4.13 10.58
CA GLN A 94 -15.54 3.92 9.13
C GLN A 94 -16.89 3.27 8.76
N CYS A 95 -17.30 2.22 9.49
CA CYS A 95 -18.62 1.62 9.30
C CYS A 95 -19.76 2.63 9.55
N ALA A 96 -19.64 3.48 10.58
CA ALA A 96 -20.63 4.50 10.90
C ALA A 96 -20.73 5.58 9.81
N THR A 97 -19.60 6.02 9.24
CA THR A 97 -19.54 6.95 8.11
C THR A 97 -20.27 6.38 6.89
N LEU A 98 -20.06 5.10 6.57
CA LEU A 98 -20.76 4.40 5.48
C LEU A 98 -22.23 4.05 5.82
N GLN A 99 -22.68 4.35 7.04
CA GLN A 99 -23.99 3.95 7.57
C GLN A 99 -24.20 2.42 7.52
N GLU A 100 -23.15 1.65 7.78
CA GLU A 100 -23.12 0.17 7.75
C GLU A 100 -23.15 -0.44 9.15
N TYR A 101 -23.80 -1.61 9.26
CA TYR A 101 -23.77 -2.44 10.47
C TYR A 101 -23.46 -3.89 10.06
N PRO A 102 -22.21 -4.19 9.69
CA PRO A 102 -21.86 -5.44 9.06
C PRO A 102 -21.83 -6.62 10.05
N ALA A 103 -22.04 -7.83 9.55
CA ALA A 103 -21.73 -9.04 10.29
C ALA A 103 -20.19 -9.18 10.40
N ILE A 104 -19.68 -9.18 11.63
CA ILE A 104 -18.24 -9.26 11.89
C ILE A 104 -17.78 -10.71 11.84
N ARG A 105 -16.72 -10.94 11.07
CA ARG A 105 -16.01 -12.22 10.96
C ARG A 105 -14.53 -11.96 11.16
N TYR A 106 -13.80 -12.99 11.55
CA TYR A 106 -12.36 -12.90 11.68
C TYR A 106 -11.68 -14.20 11.25
N HIS A 107 -10.45 -14.09 10.74
CA HIS A 107 -9.61 -15.24 10.45
C HIS A 107 -9.22 -15.94 11.77
N LYS A 108 -9.37 -17.26 11.83
CA LYS A 108 -9.01 -18.04 13.02
C LYS A 108 -7.49 -18.21 13.08
N GLY A 109 -6.83 -17.27 13.74
CA GLY A 109 -5.38 -17.23 13.94
C GLY A 109 -5.03 -16.78 15.37
N PRO A 110 -4.16 -15.76 15.54
CA PRO A 110 -3.82 -15.19 16.83
C PRO A 110 -5.06 -14.75 17.65
N GLU A 111 -4.96 -14.83 18.98
CA GLU A 111 -6.05 -14.40 19.89
C GLU A 111 -6.40 -12.92 19.68
N ASP A 112 -5.41 -12.09 19.36
CA ASP A 112 -5.57 -10.65 19.14
C ASP A 112 -6.52 -10.34 17.95
N THR A 113 -6.57 -11.17 16.90
CA THR A 113 -7.52 -11.02 15.78
C THR A 113 -8.97 -11.16 16.27
N ALA A 114 -9.23 -12.16 17.13
CA ALA A 114 -10.53 -12.33 17.75
C ALA A 114 -10.86 -11.19 18.71
N ARG A 115 -9.90 -10.74 19.52
CA ARG A 115 -10.08 -9.62 20.45
C ARG A 115 -10.45 -8.33 19.72
N LEU A 116 -9.78 -8.03 18.60
CA LEU A 116 -10.12 -6.89 17.74
C LEU A 116 -11.56 -6.99 17.23
N ALA A 117 -11.98 -8.16 16.76
CA ALA A 117 -13.34 -8.37 16.25
C ALA A 117 -14.42 -8.13 17.31
N HIS A 118 -14.22 -8.62 18.54
CA HIS A 118 -15.13 -8.37 19.65
C HIS A 118 -15.14 -6.90 20.06
N ALA A 119 -13.98 -6.24 20.05
CA ALA A 119 -13.87 -4.81 20.35
C ALA A 119 -14.62 -3.97 19.30
N VAL A 120 -14.45 -4.26 18.01
CA VAL A 120 -15.18 -3.58 16.91
C VAL A 120 -16.69 -3.78 17.08
N LEU A 121 -17.14 -5.01 17.41
CA LEU A 121 -18.55 -5.28 17.68
C LEU A 121 -19.10 -4.41 18.81
N ALA A 122 -18.36 -4.31 19.92
CA ALA A 122 -18.75 -3.48 21.05
C ALA A 122 -18.88 -2.00 20.67
N LYS A 123 -17.95 -1.47 19.86
CA LYS A 123 -18.01 -0.09 19.36
C LYS A 123 -19.19 0.13 18.40
N LEU A 124 -19.46 -0.80 17.49
CA LEU A 124 -20.61 -0.72 16.59
C LEU A 124 -21.95 -0.80 17.33
N ASN A 125 -22.05 -1.62 18.37
CA ASN A 125 -23.23 -1.66 19.24
C ASN A 125 -23.51 -0.28 19.87
N ALA A 126 -22.47 0.43 20.31
CA ALA A 126 -22.61 1.78 20.86
C ALA A 126 -23.12 2.76 19.77
N PHE A 127 -22.50 2.78 18.59
CA PHE A 127 -22.96 3.61 17.47
C PHE A 127 -24.41 3.31 17.05
N LYS A 128 -24.81 2.03 17.06
CA LYS A 128 -26.17 1.60 16.73
C LYS A 128 -27.20 2.05 17.76
N ALA A 129 -26.82 2.14 19.04
CA ALA A 129 -27.68 2.66 20.10
C ALA A 129 -28.00 4.15 19.87
N ASP A 130 -26.99 4.93 19.46
CA ASP A 130 -27.16 6.36 19.17
C ASP A 130 -27.76 6.64 17.78
N THR A 131 -27.58 5.71 16.83
CA THR A 131 -28.07 5.81 15.44
C THR A 131 -28.90 4.58 15.06
N PRO A 132 -30.20 4.53 15.41
CA PRO A 132 -31.05 3.34 15.20
C PRO A 132 -31.16 2.89 13.73
N ASN A 133 -30.93 3.79 12.78
CA ASN A 133 -30.98 3.51 11.35
C ASN A 133 -29.68 2.97 10.74
N LEU A 134 -28.60 2.86 11.52
CA LEU A 134 -27.31 2.32 11.07
C LEU A 134 -27.46 0.90 10.49
N GLY A 135 -27.04 0.66 9.25
CA GLY A 135 -27.19 -0.64 8.57
C GLY A 135 -28.63 -1.01 8.18
N LYS A 136 -29.58 -0.06 8.16
CA LYS A 136 -30.91 -0.29 7.56
C LYS A 136 -30.87 -0.01 6.06
N GLY A 137 -31.35 -0.97 5.27
CA GLY A 137 -31.47 -0.87 3.81
C GLY A 137 -31.40 -2.27 3.18
N PRO A 138 -32.03 -2.50 2.02
CA PRO A 138 -32.12 -3.83 1.41
C PRO A 138 -30.75 -4.43 1.08
N GLU A 139 -29.75 -3.62 0.76
CA GLU A 139 -28.39 -4.10 0.45
C GLU A 139 -27.49 -4.21 1.70
N LYS A 140 -27.73 -3.35 2.70
CA LYS A 140 -26.90 -3.22 3.91
C LYS A 140 -27.01 -4.40 4.88
N THR A 141 -28.07 -5.19 4.78
CA THR A 141 -28.26 -6.38 5.62
C THR A 141 -27.30 -7.51 5.28
N HIS A 142 -26.62 -7.45 4.14
CA HIS A 142 -25.68 -8.47 3.68
C HIS A 142 -24.21 -8.08 3.90
N SER A 143 -23.95 -6.87 4.38
CA SER A 143 -22.59 -6.36 4.64
C SER A 143 -21.84 -7.24 5.65
N GLN A 144 -20.58 -7.52 5.34
CA GLN A 144 -19.67 -8.27 6.22
C GLN A 144 -18.39 -7.47 6.43
N LEU A 145 -17.84 -7.56 7.64
CA LEU A 145 -16.53 -7.02 7.97
C LEU A 145 -15.66 -8.21 8.38
N LEU A 146 -14.65 -8.52 7.56
CA LEU A 146 -13.69 -9.57 7.83
C LEU A 146 -12.40 -8.96 8.38
N ILE A 147 -11.99 -9.39 9.57
CA ILE A 147 -10.73 -9.00 10.19
C ILE A 147 -9.71 -10.11 9.97
N VAL A 148 -8.58 -9.75 9.38
CA VAL A 148 -7.48 -10.66 9.02
C VAL A 148 -6.19 -10.10 9.59
N ASP A 149 -5.33 -10.97 10.12
CA ASP A 149 -3.98 -10.62 10.53
C ASP A 149 -2.97 -10.91 9.42
N GLN A 150 -1.82 -10.24 9.47
CA GLN A 150 -0.80 -10.32 8.42
C GLN A 150 -0.25 -11.74 8.20
N ALA A 151 -0.33 -12.62 9.21
CA ALA A 151 0.16 -13.99 9.10
C ALA A 151 -0.77 -14.90 8.27
N ALA A 152 -1.96 -14.44 7.92
CA ALA A 152 -2.87 -15.17 7.03
C ALA A 152 -2.28 -15.33 5.61
N ASP A 153 -1.50 -14.35 5.15
CA ASP A 153 -0.71 -14.42 3.92
C ASP A 153 0.62 -13.66 4.09
N PRO A 154 1.66 -14.35 4.58
CA PRO A 154 2.99 -13.76 4.74
C PRO A 154 3.78 -13.70 3.42
N VAL A 155 3.27 -14.30 2.34
CA VAL A 155 3.97 -14.40 1.04
C VAL A 155 3.70 -13.14 0.22
N PHE A 156 2.43 -12.73 0.11
CA PHE A 156 2.01 -11.61 -0.75
C PHE A 156 2.82 -10.31 -0.55
N PRO A 157 3.11 -9.84 0.68
CA PRO A 157 3.85 -8.58 0.88
C PRO A 157 5.35 -8.67 0.56
N LEU A 158 5.88 -9.85 0.25
CA LEU A 158 7.29 -10.08 -0.03
C LEU A 158 7.60 -10.13 -1.54
N LEU A 159 6.57 -10.10 -2.39
CA LEU A 159 6.72 -10.26 -3.83
C LEU A 159 6.90 -8.92 -4.51
N HIS A 160 7.81 -8.88 -5.49
CA HIS A 160 7.84 -7.80 -6.46
C HIS A 160 6.61 -7.90 -7.37
N GLU A 161 5.68 -6.97 -7.20
CA GLU A 161 4.47 -6.89 -8.01
C GLU A 161 4.66 -6.09 -9.30
N LEU A 162 3.97 -6.50 -10.35
CA LEU A 162 4.17 -5.96 -11.71
C LEU A 162 2.95 -5.18 -12.23
N THR A 163 2.02 -4.85 -11.34
CA THR A 163 0.97 -3.86 -11.59
C THR A 163 1.52 -2.45 -11.36
N PHE A 164 1.02 -1.46 -12.09
CA PHE A 164 1.68 -0.16 -12.24
C PHE A 164 1.95 0.56 -10.91
N GLN A 165 0.94 0.67 -10.05
CA GLN A 165 1.06 1.29 -8.73
C GLN A 165 1.98 0.50 -7.80
N ALA A 166 1.74 -0.81 -7.65
CA ALA A 166 2.56 -1.64 -6.77
C ALA A 166 4.04 -1.58 -7.16
N MET A 167 4.33 -1.73 -8.45
CA MET A 167 5.67 -1.67 -9.00
C MET A 167 6.34 -0.30 -8.84
N ALA A 168 5.58 0.79 -9.00
CA ALA A 168 6.11 2.14 -8.83
C ALA A 168 6.49 2.42 -7.37
N TYR A 169 5.65 2.04 -6.41
CA TYR A 169 5.91 2.25 -4.99
C TYR A 169 7.01 1.31 -4.44
N ASP A 170 7.22 0.16 -5.08
CA ASP A 170 8.26 -0.80 -4.71
C ASP A 170 9.64 -0.40 -5.29
N LEU A 171 9.70 -0.06 -6.57
CA LEU A 171 10.97 0.13 -7.29
C LEU A 171 11.48 1.57 -7.34
N LEU A 172 10.63 2.56 -7.08
CA LEU A 172 10.95 3.98 -7.21
C LEU A 172 10.84 4.72 -5.88
N ASP A 173 11.47 5.89 -5.81
CA ASP A 173 11.45 6.75 -4.63
C ASP A 173 10.17 7.60 -4.60
N VAL A 174 9.05 6.96 -4.25
CA VAL A 174 7.75 7.62 -4.05
C VAL A 174 7.56 7.90 -2.57
N GLU A 175 7.73 9.16 -2.18
CA GLU A 175 7.54 9.60 -0.79
C GLU A 175 6.21 10.32 -0.62
N GLN A 176 5.35 9.85 0.29
CA GLN A 176 4.03 10.45 0.55
C GLN A 176 3.24 10.68 -0.75
N ASP A 177 3.16 9.62 -1.55
CA ASP A 177 2.45 9.59 -2.84
C ASP A 177 3.02 10.56 -3.88
N THR A 178 4.17 11.17 -3.60
CA THR A 178 4.81 12.16 -4.47
C THR A 178 5.96 11.52 -5.23
N TYR A 179 5.79 11.43 -6.55
CA TYR A 179 6.83 11.02 -7.48
C TYR A 179 7.62 12.23 -7.99
N ARG A 180 8.95 12.13 -7.94
CA ARG A 180 9.89 13.19 -8.37
C ARG A 180 10.75 12.72 -9.53
N TYR A 181 10.85 13.54 -10.57
CA TYR A 181 11.68 13.22 -11.72
C TYR A 181 12.21 14.48 -12.43
N GLU A 182 13.32 14.32 -13.15
CA GLU A 182 13.92 15.41 -13.91
C GLU A 182 13.33 15.51 -15.31
N THR A 183 12.88 16.71 -15.68
CA THR A 183 12.42 17.01 -17.04
C THR A 183 13.54 17.68 -17.83
N THR A 184 13.89 17.12 -18.99
CA THR A 184 14.82 17.74 -19.94
C THR A 184 14.10 18.75 -20.84
N GLY A 185 13.81 19.93 -20.26
CA GLY A 185 13.33 21.07 -21.02
C GLY A 185 14.42 21.79 -21.82
N LEU A 186 14.03 22.68 -22.74
CA LEU A 186 14.90 23.41 -23.68
C LEU A 186 15.97 24.33 -23.05
N SER A 187 16.06 24.49 -21.73
CA SER A 187 17.04 25.43 -21.15
C SER A 187 17.61 25.09 -19.77
N GLU A 188 17.09 24.11 -19.02
CA GLU A 188 17.65 23.66 -17.73
C GLU A 188 16.86 22.42 -17.26
N ALA A 189 17.54 21.45 -16.64
CA ALA A 189 16.86 20.34 -15.99
C ALA A 189 16.03 20.90 -14.83
N ARG A 190 14.73 20.62 -14.85
CA ARG A 190 13.82 21.00 -13.77
C ARG A 190 13.24 19.74 -13.14
N GLU A 191 13.43 19.61 -11.83
CA GLU A 191 12.73 18.62 -11.04
C GLU A 191 11.23 18.93 -11.06
N LYS A 192 10.43 17.92 -11.39
CA LYS A 192 8.97 17.96 -11.32
C LYS A 192 8.53 16.97 -10.25
N ALA A 193 7.72 17.45 -9.31
CA ALA A 193 7.05 16.64 -8.30
C ALA A 193 5.57 16.49 -8.71
N VAL A 194 5.07 15.25 -8.68
CA VAL A 194 3.68 14.93 -9.03
C VAL A 194 3.10 14.05 -7.94
N LEU A 195 1.91 14.43 -7.46
CA LEU A 195 1.12 13.64 -6.52
C LEU A 195 0.36 12.56 -7.30
N LEU A 196 0.46 11.31 -6.85
CA LEU A 196 -0.21 10.14 -7.41
C LEU A 196 -1.47 9.84 -6.59
N ASP A 197 -2.59 10.43 -6.97
CA ASP A 197 -3.87 10.33 -6.25
C ASP A 197 -5.06 10.11 -7.20
N GLU A 198 -6.24 9.83 -6.63
CA GLU A 198 -7.47 9.62 -7.40
C GLU A 198 -8.09 10.91 -7.97
N ASP A 199 -7.49 12.07 -7.73
CA ASP A 199 -7.90 13.32 -8.38
C ASP A 199 -7.48 13.37 -9.86
N GLU A 200 -6.62 12.45 -10.26
CA GLU A 200 -6.21 12.25 -11.64
C GLU A 200 -6.86 11.00 -12.26
N ASP A 201 -7.89 11.21 -13.10
CA ASP A 201 -8.57 10.14 -13.86
C ASP A 201 -7.60 9.18 -14.59
N LEU A 202 -6.50 9.73 -15.13
CA LEU A 202 -5.48 8.95 -15.83
C LEU A 202 -4.75 7.99 -14.89
N TRP A 203 -4.45 8.39 -13.65
CA TRP A 203 -3.84 7.51 -12.66
C TRP A 203 -4.81 6.39 -12.26
N VAL A 204 -6.06 6.73 -11.95
CA VAL A 204 -7.11 5.75 -11.59
C VAL A 204 -7.29 4.68 -12.68
N GLU A 205 -7.20 5.06 -13.95
CA GLU A 205 -7.31 4.13 -15.06
C GLU A 205 -6.09 3.20 -15.21
N LEU A 206 -4.89 3.69 -14.89
CA LEU A 206 -3.63 2.97 -15.14
C LEU A 206 -3.10 2.19 -13.94
N GLN A 207 -3.42 2.61 -12.71
CA GLN A 207 -2.74 2.18 -11.48
C GLN A 207 -2.73 0.65 -11.26
N HIS A 208 -3.78 -0.06 -11.68
CA HIS A 208 -3.87 -1.51 -11.52
C HIS A 208 -3.57 -2.30 -12.80
N MET A 209 -3.12 -1.64 -13.88
CA MET A 209 -2.74 -2.31 -15.11
C MET A 209 -1.38 -3.00 -14.97
N TYR A 210 -1.20 -4.11 -15.67
CA TYR A 210 0.10 -4.74 -15.80
C TYR A 210 1.08 -3.83 -16.56
N ILE A 211 2.31 -3.70 -16.07
CA ILE A 211 3.27 -2.66 -16.52
C ILE A 211 3.49 -2.66 -18.04
N THR A 212 3.48 -3.82 -18.71
CA THR A 212 3.73 -3.89 -20.15
C THR A 212 2.63 -3.24 -20.99
N ASP A 213 1.43 -3.07 -20.43
CA ASP A 213 0.28 -2.49 -21.13
C ASP A 213 0.15 -0.98 -20.89
N VAL A 214 0.80 -0.44 -19.83
CA VAL A 214 0.67 0.96 -19.40
C VAL A 214 1.07 1.95 -20.49
N SER A 215 2.29 1.88 -21.02
CA SER A 215 2.78 2.86 -22.02
C SER A 215 1.94 2.87 -23.30
N LYS A 216 1.43 1.69 -23.70
CA LYS A 216 0.50 1.56 -24.82
C LYS A 216 -0.82 2.26 -24.47
N ARG A 217 -1.38 2.01 -23.30
CA ARG A 217 -2.63 2.61 -22.85
C ARG A 217 -2.55 4.13 -22.75
N VAL A 218 -1.47 4.67 -22.19
CA VAL A 218 -1.25 6.13 -22.10
C VAL A 218 -1.24 6.76 -23.50
N THR A 219 -0.59 6.10 -24.47
CA THR A 219 -0.52 6.58 -25.86
C THR A 219 -1.90 6.54 -26.54
N GLU A 220 -2.68 5.49 -26.30
CA GLU A 220 -4.07 5.39 -26.79
C GLU A 220 -4.95 6.49 -26.21
N LEU A 221 -4.89 6.73 -24.90
CA LEU A 221 -5.65 7.77 -24.21
C LEU A 221 -5.28 9.17 -24.70
N LEU A 222 -3.99 9.43 -24.93
CA LEU A 222 -3.52 10.69 -25.51
C LEU A 222 -4.08 10.90 -26.93
N LYS A 223 -4.12 9.84 -27.75
CA LYS A 223 -4.68 9.90 -29.10
C LYS A 223 -6.19 10.19 -29.05
N MET A 224 -6.94 9.47 -28.22
CA MET A 224 -8.38 9.70 -28.03
C MET A 224 -8.66 11.13 -27.53
N PHE A 225 -7.83 11.65 -26.63
CA PHE A 225 -7.92 13.03 -26.18
C PHE A 225 -7.75 14.00 -27.35
N CYS A 226 -6.72 13.83 -28.16
CA CYS A 226 -6.47 14.70 -29.32
C CYS A 226 -7.62 14.67 -30.33
N GLU A 227 -8.13 13.48 -30.65
CA GLU A 227 -9.27 13.30 -31.54
C GLU A 227 -10.54 13.97 -31.01
N SER A 228 -10.82 13.84 -29.70
CA SER A 228 -11.99 14.47 -29.06
C SER A 228 -11.99 15.99 -29.15
N LYS A 229 -10.80 16.61 -29.26
CA LYS A 229 -10.62 18.06 -29.40
C LYS A 229 -10.45 18.49 -30.86
N ASN A 230 -10.75 17.62 -31.84
CA ASN A 230 -10.60 17.85 -33.27
C ASN A 230 -9.17 18.24 -33.70
N LEU A 231 -8.17 17.63 -33.08
CA LEU A 231 -6.77 17.87 -33.40
C LEU A 231 -6.33 16.90 -34.49
N THR A 232 -6.10 17.44 -35.68
CA THR A 232 -5.50 16.70 -36.79
C THR A 232 -4.02 16.48 -36.50
N THR A 233 -3.69 15.42 -35.77
CA THR A 233 -2.32 14.94 -35.64
C THR A 233 -2.27 13.53 -36.20
N ASP A 234 -1.91 13.40 -37.49
CA ASP A 234 -1.74 12.10 -38.16
C ASP A 234 -0.63 11.23 -37.51
N LYS A 235 0.12 11.81 -36.57
CA LYS A 235 1.12 11.14 -35.73
C LYS A 235 1.09 11.75 -34.33
N ALA A 236 0.16 11.32 -33.47
CA ALA A 236 0.24 11.60 -32.04
C ALA A 236 1.40 10.79 -31.45
N ASN A 237 2.63 11.29 -31.58
CA ASN A 237 3.84 10.68 -31.04
C ASN A 237 4.40 11.55 -29.92
N ILE A 238 4.97 10.93 -28.88
CA ILE A 238 5.46 11.59 -27.65
C ILE A 238 6.44 12.73 -27.95
N LYS A 239 7.24 12.62 -29.01
CA LYS A 239 8.18 13.66 -29.46
C LYS A 239 7.48 14.96 -29.88
N ASP A 240 6.24 14.87 -30.35
CA ASP A 240 5.43 16.02 -30.77
C ASP A 240 4.63 16.60 -29.59
N LEU A 241 4.63 15.97 -28.42
CA LEU A 241 3.82 16.39 -27.26
C LEU A 241 4.26 17.74 -26.70
N SER A 242 5.56 18.04 -26.73
CA SER A 242 6.05 19.39 -26.38
C SER A 242 5.53 20.46 -27.34
N ASP A 243 5.37 20.14 -28.62
CA ASP A 243 4.82 21.06 -29.61
C ASP A 243 3.29 21.14 -29.52
N ILE A 244 2.61 20.05 -29.17
CA ILE A 244 1.18 20.03 -28.85
C ILE A 244 0.91 20.90 -27.61
N LEU A 245 1.69 20.74 -26.53
CA LEU A 245 1.61 21.56 -25.32
C LEU A 245 1.79 23.05 -25.62
N LYS A 246 2.76 23.41 -26.47
CA LYS A 246 2.98 24.80 -26.91
C LYS A 246 1.83 25.37 -27.73
N LYS A 247 1.19 24.55 -28.57
CA LYS A 247 0.05 24.96 -29.41
C LYS A 247 -1.25 25.10 -28.60
N MET A 248 -1.31 24.54 -27.38
CA MET A 248 -2.56 24.38 -26.63
C MET A 248 -2.44 24.80 -25.17
N LEU A 249 -2.20 26.09 -24.94
CA LEU A 249 -2.15 26.67 -23.60
C LEU A 249 -3.41 26.37 -22.76
N GLN A 250 -4.59 26.33 -23.38
CA GLN A 250 -5.85 26.04 -22.67
C GLN A 250 -5.97 24.60 -22.14
N TYR A 251 -5.25 23.64 -22.70
CA TYR A 251 -5.25 22.23 -22.28
C TYR A 251 -3.91 21.80 -21.67
N GLN A 252 -3.03 22.75 -21.36
CA GLN A 252 -1.68 22.46 -20.90
C GLN A 252 -1.67 21.62 -19.62
N MET A 253 -2.60 21.87 -18.69
CA MET A 253 -2.71 21.09 -17.45
C MET A 253 -3.09 19.63 -17.74
N GLU A 254 -4.13 19.38 -18.56
CA GLU A 254 -4.57 18.04 -18.95
C GLU A 254 -3.49 17.28 -19.73
N LEU A 255 -2.83 17.94 -20.67
CA LEU A 255 -1.78 17.33 -21.49
C LEU A 255 -0.48 17.08 -20.71
N SER A 256 -0.20 17.84 -19.65
CA SER A 256 1.03 17.70 -18.86
C SER A 256 1.12 16.41 -18.05
N LYS A 257 0.00 15.68 -17.93
CA LYS A 257 -0.18 14.41 -17.22
C LYS A 257 0.38 13.21 -17.98
N TYR A 258 0.06 13.09 -19.27
CA TYR A 258 0.50 11.96 -20.12
C TYR A 258 2.02 11.72 -20.13
N PRO A 259 2.90 12.73 -20.29
CA PRO A 259 4.34 12.49 -20.28
C PRO A 259 4.86 12.14 -18.88
N THR A 260 4.16 12.52 -17.80
CA THR A 260 4.49 12.06 -16.45
C THR A 260 4.28 10.56 -16.33
N HIS A 261 3.12 10.03 -16.72
CA HIS A 261 2.85 8.59 -16.61
C HIS A 261 3.71 7.74 -17.55
N LEU A 262 4.08 8.26 -18.72
CA LEU A 262 5.08 7.61 -19.58
C LEU A 262 6.46 7.57 -18.92
N HIS A 263 6.89 8.67 -18.29
CA HIS A 263 8.17 8.71 -17.58
C HIS A 263 8.16 7.75 -16.38
N LEU A 264 7.07 7.72 -15.61
CA LEU A 264 6.89 6.81 -14.49
C LEU A 264 6.97 5.34 -14.95
N ALA A 265 6.27 4.98 -16.02
CA ALA A 265 6.33 3.62 -16.58
C ALA A 265 7.71 3.26 -17.13
N ASP A 266 8.39 4.21 -17.79
CA ASP A 266 9.75 4.02 -18.29
C ASP A 266 10.76 3.82 -17.14
N ASP A 267 10.63 4.56 -16.03
CA ASP A 267 11.45 4.40 -14.83
C ASP A 267 11.21 3.04 -14.16
N CYS A 268 9.95 2.61 -13.99
CA CYS A 268 9.62 1.26 -13.50
C CYS A 268 10.31 0.19 -14.37
N MET A 269 10.16 0.27 -15.69
CA MET A 269 10.76 -0.70 -16.61
C MET A 269 12.29 -0.64 -16.63
N LYS A 270 12.89 0.51 -16.36
CA LYS A 270 14.34 0.68 -16.25
C LYS A 270 14.90 0.02 -14.99
N HIS A 271 14.21 0.15 -13.85
CA HIS A 271 14.59 -0.51 -12.60
C HIS A 271 14.34 -2.03 -12.65
N PHE A 272 13.26 -2.45 -13.31
CA PHE A 272 12.94 -3.86 -13.51
C PHE A 272 13.97 -4.60 -14.38
N LYS A 273 14.41 -3.98 -15.48
CA LYS A 273 15.38 -4.57 -16.41
C LYS A 273 16.73 -4.76 -15.72
N GLY A 274 17.05 -6.00 -15.38
CA GLY A 274 18.31 -6.33 -14.74
C GLY A 274 18.17 -7.48 -13.75
N TYR A 275 18.41 -7.20 -12.47
CA TYR A 275 18.35 -8.22 -11.43
C TYR A 275 16.91 -8.49 -10.98
N VAL A 276 16.03 -7.47 -10.95
CA VAL A 276 14.62 -7.61 -10.51
C VAL A 276 13.85 -8.56 -11.42
N GLU A 277 14.03 -8.47 -12.74
CA GLU A 277 13.43 -9.43 -13.70
C GLU A 277 13.79 -10.89 -13.37
N LYS A 278 15.06 -11.16 -13.04
CA LYS A 278 15.51 -12.51 -12.64
C LYS A 278 14.97 -12.90 -11.27
N LEU A 279 14.90 -11.94 -10.36
CA LEU A 279 14.41 -12.11 -9.00
C LEU A 279 12.94 -12.53 -9.01
N CYS A 280 12.09 -11.81 -9.76
CA CYS A 280 10.67 -12.11 -9.94
C CYS A 280 10.46 -13.57 -10.36
N SER A 281 11.26 -14.09 -11.30
CA SER A 281 11.15 -15.50 -11.71
C SER A 281 11.38 -16.47 -10.55
N VAL A 282 12.34 -16.18 -9.66
CA VAL A 282 12.61 -17.03 -8.49
C VAL A 282 11.54 -16.82 -7.41
N GLU A 283 11.09 -15.60 -7.20
CA GLU A 283 10.01 -15.28 -6.25
C GLU A 283 8.71 -16.00 -6.63
N GLN A 284 8.33 -15.99 -7.90
CA GLN A 284 7.13 -16.69 -8.39
C GLN A 284 7.26 -18.21 -8.20
N ASP A 285 8.40 -18.80 -8.54
CA ASP A 285 8.66 -20.22 -8.29
C ASP A 285 8.54 -20.58 -6.80
N LEU A 286 9.05 -19.71 -5.91
CA LEU A 286 9.00 -19.93 -4.46
C LEU A 286 7.60 -19.73 -3.88
N ALA A 287 6.88 -18.70 -4.33
CA ALA A 287 5.51 -18.40 -3.91
C ALA A 287 4.54 -19.51 -4.34
N MET A 288 4.69 -20.01 -5.56
CA MET A 288 3.83 -21.05 -6.14
C MET A 288 4.24 -22.46 -5.70
N GLY A 289 5.51 -22.67 -5.33
CA GLY A 289 6.07 -23.99 -5.02
C GLY A 289 6.27 -24.89 -6.24
N SER A 290 6.07 -24.35 -7.44
CA SER A 290 6.30 -24.98 -8.74
C SER A 290 6.79 -23.94 -9.75
N ASP A 291 7.50 -24.38 -10.78
CA ASP A 291 7.88 -23.52 -11.89
C ASP A 291 6.74 -23.26 -12.88
N ALA A 292 7.03 -22.50 -13.94
CA ALA A 292 6.08 -22.12 -14.98
C ALA A 292 5.48 -23.34 -15.72
N GLU A 293 6.18 -24.48 -15.73
CA GLU A 293 5.72 -25.75 -16.29
C GLU A 293 4.89 -26.58 -15.28
N GLY A 294 4.78 -26.13 -14.04
CA GLY A 294 4.08 -26.83 -12.96
C GLY A 294 4.92 -27.90 -12.27
N GLU A 295 6.22 -27.99 -12.58
CA GLU A 295 7.12 -28.92 -11.92
C GLU A 295 7.47 -28.40 -10.52
N LYS A 296 7.37 -29.27 -9.52
CA LYS A 296 7.66 -28.89 -8.13
C LYS A 296 9.11 -28.44 -7.99
N ILE A 297 9.31 -27.33 -7.30
CA ILE A 297 10.65 -26.85 -6.97
C ILE A 297 11.34 -27.87 -6.04
N LYS A 298 12.42 -28.47 -6.54
CA LYS A 298 13.28 -29.40 -5.80
C LYS A 298 14.61 -28.71 -5.48
N ASP A 299 15.03 -28.82 -4.23
CA ASP A 299 16.31 -28.37 -3.68
C ASP A 299 16.60 -26.86 -3.74
N ASP A 300 17.63 -26.45 -2.98
CA ASP A 300 18.11 -25.07 -2.82
C ASP A 300 18.75 -24.48 -4.10
N ILE A 301 18.72 -25.22 -5.21
CA ILE A 301 19.50 -24.97 -6.42
C ILE A 301 19.08 -23.65 -7.10
N LYS A 302 17.80 -23.27 -7.06
CA LYS A 302 17.32 -22.00 -7.63
C LYS A 302 17.67 -20.78 -6.76
N LEU A 303 17.87 -20.99 -5.47
CA LEU A 303 18.16 -19.93 -4.50
C LEU A 303 19.62 -19.48 -4.56
N ILE A 304 20.56 -20.43 -4.62
CA ILE A 304 22.00 -20.16 -4.53
C ILE A 304 22.50 -19.13 -5.57
N PRO A 305 22.11 -19.19 -6.87
CA PRO A 305 22.52 -18.19 -7.84
C PRO A 305 22.15 -16.76 -7.43
N VAL A 306 20.94 -16.54 -6.90
CA VAL A 306 20.48 -15.22 -6.44
C VAL A 306 21.24 -14.77 -5.20
N LEU A 307 21.45 -15.66 -4.22
CA LEU A 307 22.17 -15.31 -2.99
C LEU A 307 23.63 -14.95 -3.24
N LEU A 308 24.28 -15.59 -4.20
CA LEU A 308 25.68 -15.34 -4.57
C LEU A 308 25.85 -14.18 -5.55
N ASP A 309 24.78 -13.70 -6.20
CA ASP A 309 24.84 -12.58 -7.13
C ASP A 309 25.13 -11.27 -6.38
N ALA A 310 26.23 -10.61 -6.71
CA ALA A 310 26.63 -9.35 -6.11
C ALA A 310 25.82 -8.15 -6.63
N THR A 311 25.06 -8.31 -7.71
CA THR A 311 24.17 -7.28 -8.26
C THR A 311 22.85 -7.18 -7.51
N VAL A 312 22.48 -8.23 -6.77
CA VAL A 312 21.25 -8.26 -5.96
C VAL A 312 21.51 -7.58 -4.60
N PRO A 313 20.74 -6.54 -4.24
CA PRO A 313 20.83 -5.88 -2.93
C PRO A 313 20.62 -6.84 -1.74
N PRO A 314 21.20 -6.53 -0.56
CA PRO A 314 21.00 -7.33 0.64
C PRO A 314 19.52 -7.50 1.05
N TYR A 315 18.69 -6.47 0.84
CA TYR A 315 17.28 -6.52 1.20
C TYR A 315 16.51 -7.53 0.35
N ASP A 316 16.71 -7.50 -0.96
CA ASP A 316 16.08 -8.44 -1.91
C ASP A 316 16.50 -9.89 -1.65
N LYS A 317 17.76 -10.12 -1.25
CA LYS A 317 18.20 -11.45 -0.78
C LYS A 317 17.44 -11.92 0.45
N ILE A 318 17.11 -11.02 1.37
CA ILE A 318 16.32 -11.34 2.56
C ILE A 318 14.89 -11.71 2.16
N LEU A 319 14.25 -10.96 1.25
CA LEU A 319 12.90 -11.27 0.76
C LEU A 319 12.82 -12.69 0.18
N VAL A 320 13.77 -13.05 -0.69
CA VAL A 320 13.84 -14.41 -1.25
C VAL A 320 14.09 -15.47 -0.18
N LEU A 321 14.93 -15.19 0.82
CA LEU A 321 15.14 -16.10 1.95
C LEU A 321 13.86 -16.30 2.76
N LEU A 322 13.09 -15.24 3.01
CA LEU A 322 11.81 -15.31 3.71
C LEU A 322 10.81 -16.17 2.92
N LEU A 323 10.66 -15.94 1.60
CA LEU A 323 9.82 -16.76 0.72
C LEU A 323 10.22 -18.23 0.75
N TYR A 324 11.52 -18.51 0.72
CA TYR A 324 12.03 -19.87 0.80
C TYR A 324 11.72 -20.54 2.16
N ILE A 325 11.87 -19.81 3.27
CA ILE A 325 11.51 -20.32 4.61
C ILE A 325 10.02 -20.64 4.69
N LEU A 326 9.16 -19.76 4.18
CA LEU A 326 7.71 -19.94 4.13
C LEU A 326 7.31 -21.16 3.28
N LEU A 327 7.96 -21.36 2.13
CA LEU A 327 7.72 -22.54 1.27
C LEU A 327 8.06 -23.85 1.99
N ARG A 328 9.21 -23.90 2.67
CA ARG A 328 9.71 -25.14 3.31
C ARG A 328 8.96 -25.51 4.60
N ASN A 329 8.30 -24.55 5.26
CA ASN A 329 7.53 -24.73 6.50
C ASN A 329 8.34 -25.33 7.69
N SER A 330 9.66 -25.46 7.55
CA SER A 330 10.63 -25.78 8.62
C SER A 330 12.04 -25.84 8.02
N MET A 331 13.02 -25.22 8.69
CA MET A 331 14.43 -25.30 8.34
C MET A 331 15.27 -25.50 9.61
N SER A 332 16.39 -26.23 9.51
CA SER A 332 17.33 -26.29 10.63
C SER A 332 18.09 -24.97 10.76
N GLU A 333 18.38 -24.56 11.99
CA GLU A 333 19.18 -23.37 12.29
C GLU A 333 20.54 -23.40 11.57
N GLU A 334 21.15 -24.58 11.47
CA GLU A 334 22.42 -24.75 10.76
C GLU A 334 22.29 -24.44 9.25
N ASN A 335 21.22 -24.91 8.60
CA ASN A 335 21.00 -24.65 7.18
C ASN A 335 20.66 -23.19 6.93
N LEU A 336 19.85 -22.59 7.80
CA LEU A 336 19.51 -21.17 7.72
C LEU A 336 20.76 -20.29 7.90
N ALA A 337 21.62 -20.60 8.88
CA ALA A 337 22.88 -19.90 9.09
C ALA A 337 23.80 -19.97 7.86
N LYS A 338 23.87 -21.13 7.19
CA LYS A 338 24.62 -21.29 5.93
C LYS A 338 24.04 -20.42 4.80
N LEU A 339 22.71 -20.38 4.66
CA LEU A 339 22.07 -19.53 3.64
C LEU A 339 22.29 -18.04 3.90
N ILE A 340 22.17 -17.60 5.15
CA ILE A 340 22.48 -16.22 5.56
C ILE A 340 23.95 -15.89 5.27
N GLN A 341 24.86 -16.85 5.50
CA GLN A 341 26.27 -16.69 5.19
C GLN A 341 26.53 -16.58 3.68
N HIS A 342 25.91 -17.44 2.86
CA HIS A 342 26.02 -17.39 1.41
C HIS A 342 25.47 -16.08 0.83
N ALA A 343 24.37 -15.57 1.39
CA ALA A 343 23.76 -14.30 0.99
C ALA A 343 24.56 -13.07 1.43
N ASN A 344 25.50 -13.22 2.38
CA ASN A 344 26.26 -12.14 3.01
C ASN A 344 25.37 -11.07 3.67
N VAL A 345 24.32 -11.51 4.41
CA VAL A 345 23.32 -10.65 5.05
C VAL A 345 23.28 -10.79 6.58
N GLN A 346 24.38 -11.22 7.20
CA GLN A 346 24.47 -11.49 8.65
C GLN A 346 24.06 -10.27 9.50
N ALA A 347 24.40 -9.06 9.04
CA ALA A 347 24.05 -7.80 9.71
C ALA A 347 22.52 -7.57 9.82
N TYR A 348 21.73 -8.20 8.95
CA TYR A 348 20.28 -8.06 8.88
C TYR A 348 19.54 -9.34 9.30
N SER A 349 20.26 -10.31 9.87
CA SER A 349 19.70 -11.62 10.26
C SER A 349 18.50 -11.50 11.20
N SER A 350 18.43 -10.45 12.02
CA SER A 350 17.28 -10.16 12.89
C SER A 350 15.96 -10.01 12.12
N LEU A 351 15.97 -9.50 10.88
CA LEU A 351 14.77 -9.41 10.04
C LEU A 351 14.21 -10.81 9.73
N ILE A 352 15.08 -11.77 9.51
CA ILE A 352 14.72 -13.17 9.21
C ILE A 352 14.16 -13.85 10.46
N TRP A 353 14.84 -13.70 11.60
CA TRP A 353 14.40 -14.29 12.87
C TRP A 353 13.08 -13.69 13.37
N ASN A 354 12.85 -12.39 13.14
CA ASN A 354 11.60 -11.74 13.53
C ASN A 354 10.37 -12.27 12.77
N LEU A 355 10.54 -12.99 11.65
CA LEU A 355 9.43 -13.67 10.98
C LEU A 355 8.71 -14.67 11.92
N GLU A 356 9.41 -15.24 12.90
CA GLU A 356 8.82 -16.11 13.93
C GLU A 356 7.71 -15.43 14.74
N GLN A 357 7.75 -14.11 14.86
CA GLN A 357 6.72 -13.36 15.57
C GLN A 357 5.41 -13.27 14.77
N LEU A 358 5.48 -13.54 13.47
CA LEU A 358 4.34 -13.55 12.56
C LEU A 358 3.88 -14.99 12.26
N VAL A 359 4.83 -15.91 12.01
CA VAL A 359 4.54 -17.29 11.57
C VAL A 359 5.36 -18.29 12.40
N ASP A 360 4.73 -19.35 12.91
CA ASP A 360 5.35 -20.41 13.74
C ASP A 360 6.38 -21.31 13.00
N THR A 361 6.85 -20.93 11.80
CA THR A 361 7.51 -21.84 10.84
C THR A 361 9.05 -21.82 10.81
N VAL A 362 9.72 -20.87 11.48
CA VAL A 362 11.18 -20.69 11.25
C VAL A 362 12.02 -21.73 12.01
N THR A 363 11.69 -22.06 13.26
CA THR A 363 12.34 -23.14 14.00
C THR A 363 11.33 -23.96 14.81
N ASN A 364 11.19 -25.25 14.51
CA ASN A 364 10.32 -26.12 15.30
C ASN A 364 11.08 -27.38 15.73
N PRO A 365 11.46 -27.51 17.02
CA PRO A 365 12.04 -28.75 17.56
C PRO A 365 10.98 -29.82 17.86
N GLY A 366 9.70 -29.58 17.59
CA GLY A 366 8.63 -30.56 17.76
C GLY A 366 7.31 -29.92 18.15
N GLY A 367 6.39 -29.78 17.20
CA GLY A 367 5.05 -29.27 17.45
C GLY A 367 4.23 -29.26 16.16
N SER A 368 2.99 -29.73 16.22
CA SER A 368 2.09 -29.92 15.07
C SER A 368 1.96 -28.65 14.23
N GLY A 369 2.47 -28.68 13.00
CA GLY A 369 2.32 -27.59 12.05
C GLY A 369 0.85 -27.34 11.73
N ILE A 370 0.40 -26.10 11.91
CA ILE A 370 -0.83 -25.63 11.28
C ILE A 370 -0.49 -25.49 9.80
N SER A 371 -1.07 -26.39 8.99
CA SER A 371 -0.93 -26.38 7.54
C SER A 371 -1.62 -25.14 6.97
N ILE A 372 -0.86 -24.11 6.59
CA ILE A 372 -1.36 -22.96 5.79
C ILE A 372 -1.42 -23.37 4.30
N ARG A 373 -1.89 -24.59 4.01
CA ARG A 373 -2.32 -24.94 2.64
C ARG A 373 -3.76 -24.51 2.50
N LEU A 374 -3.98 -23.45 1.73
CA LEU A 374 -5.23 -23.31 0.98
C LEU A 374 -5.31 -24.51 0.04
N GLU A 375 -6.02 -25.55 0.46
CA GLU A 375 -6.38 -26.65 -0.43
C GLU A 375 -7.21 -26.06 -1.57
N GLN A 376 -6.67 -26.10 -2.79
CA GLN A 376 -7.46 -25.91 -4.00
C GLN A 376 -8.61 -26.91 -3.96
N ARG A 377 -9.84 -26.42 -3.84
CA ARG A 377 -11.03 -27.23 -4.09
C ARG A 377 -11.09 -27.46 -5.59
N GLU A 378 -10.88 -28.71 -6.01
CA GLU A 378 -11.28 -29.23 -7.32
C GLU A 378 -12.78 -29.03 -7.59
#